data_AF-B1I0F4-F1
#
_entry.id   AF-B1I0F4-F1
#
_cell.length_a   1.000
_cell.length_b   1.000
_cell.length_c   1.000
_cell.angle_alpha   90.00
_cell.angle_beta   90.00
_cell.angle_gamma   90.00
#
_symmetry.space_group_name_H-M   'P 1'
#
loop_
_entity.id
_entity.type
_entity.pdbx_description
1 polymer ?
#
loop_
_entity_poly.entity_id
_entity_poly.type
_entity_poly.pdbx_seq_one_letter_code
_entity_poly.pdbx_strand_id
1 'polypeptide(L)' 'MWMGPTLDYTRVHLKIRCFRDSCDNVLEHEYTSDNWSARIDGKCSKCGHDYSVKVASLSESDIISRTKEEVYR' A
#
# COMPACT_ATOMS: atom_id res chain seq x y z
N MET A 1 4.25 8.16 -36.35
CA MET A 1 4.77 7.61 -35.09
C MET A 1 3.58 7.07 -34.32
N TRP A 2 3.52 5.75 -34.07
CA TRP A 2 2.50 5.18 -33.19
C TRP A 2 2.83 5.64 -31.76
N MET A 3 2.07 6.59 -31.23
CA MET A 3 2.06 6.85 -29.79
C MET A 3 1.15 5.80 -29.17
N GLY A 4 1.72 4.65 -28.86
CA GLY A 4 1.06 3.70 -27.98
C GLY A 4 0.76 4.35 -26.63
N PRO A 5 -0.17 3.79 -25.85
CA PRO A 5 -0.52 4.32 -24.53
C PRO A 5 0.74 4.55 -23.70
N THR A 6 0.94 5.79 -23.25
CA THR A 6 2.03 6.12 -22.32
C THR A 6 1.63 5.69 -20.91
N LEU A 7 2.52 4.96 -20.23
CA LEU A 7 2.37 4.68 -18.80
C LEU A 7 2.30 6.02 -18.06
N ASP A 8 1.16 6.32 -17.45
CA ASP A 8 0.91 7.58 -16.75
C ASP A 8 1.43 7.48 -15.31
N TYR A 9 1.04 6.42 -14.60
CA TYR A 9 1.58 6.05 -13.29
C TYR A 9 1.30 4.58 -12.96
N THR A 10 2.03 4.02 -11.99
CA THR A 10 1.71 2.68 -11.45
C THR A 10 1.00 2.85 -10.11
N ARG A 11 -0.23 2.36 -10.00
CA ARG A 11 -0.99 2.30 -8.76
C ARG A 11 -0.62 1.03 -8.01
N VAL A 12 -0.24 1.15 -6.74
CA VAL A 12 0.18 0.03 -5.91
C VAL A 12 -0.86 -0.19 -4.82
N HIS A 13 -1.55 -1.31 -4.90
CA HIS A 13 -2.44 -1.79 -3.85
C HIS A 13 -1.65 -2.67 -2.89
N LEU A 14 -1.66 -2.30 -1.63
CA LEU A 14 -0.96 -3.00 -0.57
C LEU A 14 -1.96 -3.48 0.47
N LYS A 15 -1.96 -4.78 0.74
CA LYS A 15 -2.68 -5.36 1.87
C LYS A 15 -1.66 -5.76 2.91
N ILE A 16 -1.78 -5.20 4.10
CA ILE A 16 -0.91 -5.50 5.23
C ILE A 16 -1.73 -6.02 6.40
N ARG A 17 -1.12 -6.82 7.25
CA ARG A 17 -1.73 -7.16 8.53
C ARG A 17 -1.68 -5.95 9.46
N CYS A 18 -2.67 -5.81 10.32
CA CYS A 18 -2.59 -4.85 11.41
C CYS A 18 -1.33 -5.12 12.25
N PHE A 19 -0.58 -4.06 12.59
CA PHE A 19 0.69 -4.11 13.36
C PHE A 19 0.56 -4.60 14.80
N ARG A 20 -0.57 -5.16 15.17
CA ARG A 20 -0.88 -5.60 16.51
C ARG A 20 -1.14 -7.10 16.46
N ASP A 21 -0.27 -7.89 17.10
CA ASP A 21 -0.35 -9.36 17.15
C ASP A 21 -1.74 -9.88 17.52
N SER A 22 -2.44 -9.17 18.41
CA SER A 22 -3.78 -9.54 18.85
C SER A 22 -4.90 -9.19 17.87
N CYS A 23 -4.57 -8.79 16.63
CA CYS A 23 -5.53 -8.29 15.65
C CYS A 23 -5.25 -8.83 14.24
N ASP A 24 -6.00 -9.85 13.83
CA ASP A 24 -6.01 -10.37 12.46
C ASP A 24 -6.73 -9.47 11.43
N ASN A 25 -6.79 -8.16 11.67
CA ASN A 25 -7.38 -7.27 10.68
C ASN A 25 -6.41 -7.05 9.51
N VAL A 26 -6.97 -6.92 8.31
CA VAL A 26 -6.21 -6.56 7.11
C VAL A 26 -6.45 -5.09 6.84
N LEU A 27 -5.37 -4.34 6.66
CA LEU A 27 -5.39 -2.95 6.28
C LEU A 27 -5.05 -2.87 4.80
N GLU A 28 -5.93 -2.22 4.04
CA GLU A 28 -5.73 -1.99 2.61
C GLU A 28 -5.29 -0.55 2.40
N HIS A 29 -4.19 -0.39 1.69
CA HIS A 29 -3.59 0.90 1.38
C HIS A 29 -3.29 0.96 -0.11
N GLU A 30 -3.45 2.14 -0.67
CA GLU A 30 -3.17 2.40 -2.07
C GLU A 30 -2.24 3.60 -2.17
N TYR A 31 -1.19 3.48 -2.98
CA TYR A 31 -0.29 4.59 -3.28
C TYR A 31 0.21 4.49 -4.71
N THR A 32 0.57 5.63 -5.29
CA THR A 32 1.20 5.66 -6.62
C THR A 32 2.69 5.43 -6.51
N SER A 33 3.28 4.79 -7.52
CA SER A 33 4.72 4.49 -7.56
C SER A 33 5.59 5.75 -7.63
N ASP A 34 5.03 6.88 -8.03
CA ASP A 34 5.67 8.20 -8.02
C ASP A 34 5.88 8.74 -6.60
N ASN A 35 5.19 8.18 -5.61
CA ASN A 35 5.35 8.56 -4.21
C ASN A 35 6.55 7.85 -3.57
N TRP A 36 7.73 8.45 -3.68
CA TRP A 36 8.99 7.94 -3.09
C TRP A 36 8.99 7.84 -1.56
N SER A 37 7.99 8.39 -0.87
CA SER A 37 7.86 8.31 0.58
C SER A 37 6.43 7.95 1.00
N ALA A 38 5.83 6.99 0.28
CA ALA A 38 4.52 6.46 0.63
C ALA A 38 4.49 6.04 2.11
N ARG A 39 3.52 6.60 2.83
CA ARG A 39 3.25 6.32 4.23
C ARG A 39 1.89 5.69 4.36
N ILE A 40 1.81 4.77 5.31
CA ILE A 40 0.60 4.11 5.73
C ILE A 40 0.32 4.62 7.13
N ASP A 41 -0.63 5.55 7.21
CA ASP A 41 -1.15 6.03 8.48
C ASP A 41 -2.65 5.84 8.55
N GLY A 42 -3.15 5.74 9.76
CA GLY A 42 -4.57 5.54 10.03
C GLY A 42 -4.80 4.77 11.31
N LYS A 43 -6.04 4.34 11.47
CA LYS A 43 -6.50 3.63 12.65
C LYS A 43 -7.14 2.33 12.26
N CYS A 44 -6.73 1.24 12.90
CA CYS A 44 -7.33 -0.06 12.64
C CYS A 44 -8.77 -0.08 13.15
N SER A 45 -9.73 -0.30 12.25
CA SER A 45 -11.16 -0.33 12.59
C SER A 45 -11.54 -1.44 13.58
N LYS A 46 -10.74 -2.51 13.67
CA LYS A 46 -11.03 -3.67 14.53
C LYS A 46 -10.49 -3.52 15.95
N CYS A 47 -9.23 -3.10 16.12
CA CYS A 47 -8.59 -3.00 17.43
C CYS A 47 -8.39 -1.55 17.92
N GLY A 48 -8.75 -0.56 17.12
CA GLY A 48 -8.58 0.85 17.43
C GLY A 48 -7.11 1.28 17.58
N HIS A 49 -6.17 0.51 17.05
CA HIS A 49 -4.75 0.86 17.09
C HIS A 49 -4.43 1.86 15.99
N ASP A 50 -3.92 3.01 16.39
CA ASP A 50 -3.38 4.02 15.49
C ASP A 50 -1.98 3.58 15.02
N TYR A 51 -1.77 3.55 13.71
CA TYR A 51 -0.51 3.17 13.08
C TYR A 51 -0.03 4.29 12.15
N SER A 52 1.27 4.45 12.05
CA SER A 52 1.90 5.34 11.07
C SER A 52 3.28 4.80 10.73
N VAL A 53 3.40 4.14 9.59
CA VAL A 53 4.63 3.52 9.13
C VAL A 53 4.93 3.91 7.69
N LYS A 54 6.20 3.98 7.34
CA LYS A 54 6.60 4.15 5.94
C LYS A 54 6.46 2.81 5.23
N VAL A 55 5.98 2.81 3.98
CA VAL A 55 5.91 1.58 3.17
C VAL A 55 7.30 0.94 3.03
N ALA A 56 8.35 1.76 2.92
CA ALA A 56 9.74 1.28 2.86
C ALA A 56 10.25 0.64 4.16
N SER A 57 9.57 0.84 5.28
CA SER A 57 9.91 0.26 6.59
C SER A 57 9.06 -0.96 6.94
N LEU A 58 8.11 -1.35 6.07
CA LEU A 58 7.34 -2.58 6.25
C LEU A 58 8.22 -3.79 6.02
N SER A 59 8.12 -4.77 6.90
CA SER A 59 8.72 -6.09 6.66
C SER A 59 7.88 -6.83 5.63
N GLU A 60 8.50 -7.66 4.79
CA GLU A 60 7.76 -8.52 3.86
C GLU A 60 6.79 -9.46 4.58
N SER A 61 7.09 -9.83 5.82
CA SER A 61 6.21 -10.64 6.68
C SER A 61 4.90 -9.95 7.06
N ASP A 62 4.88 -8.61 7.11
CA ASP A 62 3.67 -7.82 7.40
C ASP A 62 2.80 -7.62 6.16
N ILE A 63 3.38 -7.81 4.97
CA ILE A 63 2.73 -7.63 3.68
C ILE A 63 2.02 -8.93 3.29
N ILE A 64 0.70 -8.89 3.33
CA ILE A 64 -0.16 -9.99 2.89
C ILE A 64 -0.18 -10.04 1.37
N SER A 65 -0.28 -8.88 0.71
CA SER A 65 -0.31 -8.80 -0.74
C SER A 65 0.15 -7.44 -1.23
N ARG A 66 0.79 -7.43 -2.40
CA ARG A 66 1.18 -6.22 -3.12
C ARG A 66 0.86 -6.39 -4.59
N THR A 67 -0.12 -5.65 -5.07
CA THR A 67 -0.52 -5.65 -6.49
C THR A 67 -0.13 -4.32 -7.11
N LYS A 68 0.53 -4.38 -8.26
CA LYS A 68 0.87 -3.19 -9.06
C LYS A 68 -0.07 -3.17 -10.27
N GLU A 69 -0.74 -2.05 -10.45
CA GLU A 69 -1.60 -1.78 -11.59
C GLU A 69 -1.00 -0.64 -12.40
N GLU A 70 -0.64 -0.93 -13.64
CA GLU A 70 -0.11 0.06 -14.57
C GLU A 70 -1.28 0.84 -15.17
N VAL A 71 -1.36 2.14 -14.88
CA VAL A 71 -2.39 3.03 -15.40
C VAL A 71 -1.82 3.73 -16.64
N TYR A 72 -2.49 3.51 -17.75
CA TYR A 72 -2.10 4.02 -19.06
C TYR A 72 -3.07 5.12 -19.53
N ARG A 73 -2.55 6.15 -20.18
CA ARG A 73 -3.33 7.27 -20.73
C ARG A 73 -3.53 7.17 -22.25
#